data_AF-A0A379WL61-F1
#
_entry.id   AF-A0A379WL61-F1
#
_cell.length_a   1.000
_cell.length_b   1.000
_cell.length_c   1.000
_cell.angle_alpha   90.00
_cell.angle_beta   90.00
_cell.angle_gamma   90.00
#
_symmetry.space_group_name_H-M   'P 1'
#
loop_
_entity.id
_entity.type
_entity.pdbx_description
1 polymer ?
#
loop_
_entity_poly.entity_id
_entity_poly.type
_entity_poly.pdbx_seq_one_letter_code
_entity_poly.pdbx_strand_id
1 'polypeptide(L)'
;MDCANGATYHIAPNVLRELGATVIAIGCEPNGVNINEEVGATDVRALQARVLAEKADLGIALDGDGDRVIMVDHEGNKVDGDQIMYIIAREGLRQGQLRGGAVGTLMSNMGLELALKQLGIPFAGRKWATATCWKNCRKKAGASARKTLVTLFCWIKRPLATVL
;
A
#
# COMPACT_ATOMS: atom_id res chain seq x y z
N MET A 1 -6.45 4.16 12.36
CA MET A 1 -5.45 4.76 11.46
C MET A 1 -4.18 4.97 12.25
N ASP A 2 -3.09 4.34 11.84
CA ASP A 2 -1.77 4.46 12.43
C ASP A 2 -0.87 5.34 11.55
N CYS A 3 -0.37 6.45 12.11
CA CYS A 3 0.50 7.39 11.40
C CYS A 3 1.97 7.28 11.84
N ALA A 4 2.34 6.26 12.60
CA ALA A 4 3.72 5.95 13.03
C ALA A 4 4.46 7.09 13.77
N ASN A 5 3.73 8.07 14.31
CA ASN A 5 4.25 9.35 14.80
C ASN A 5 5.12 10.09 13.75
N GLY A 6 4.88 9.82 12.46
CA GLY A 6 5.63 10.37 11.36
C GLY A 6 5.05 11.66 10.79
N ALA A 7 5.49 12.04 9.58
CA ALA A 7 5.08 13.27 8.91
C ALA A 7 3.56 13.35 8.62
N THR A 8 2.89 12.21 8.54
CA THR A 8 1.48 12.10 8.14
C THR A 8 0.49 12.25 9.31
N TYR A 9 0.98 12.40 10.56
CA TYR A 9 0.16 12.38 11.78
C TYR A 9 -1.04 13.33 11.79
N HIS A 10 -0.90 14.52 11.20
CA HIS A 10 -1.93 15.55 11.19
C HIS A 10 -2.75 15.56 9.88
N ILE A 11 -2.15 15.16 8.76
CA ILE A 11 -2.81 15.23 7.44
C ILE A 11 -3.75 14.04 7.27
N ALA A 12 -3.23 12.84 7.51
CA ALA A 12 -3.89 11.63 7.06
C ALA A 12 -5.22 11.34 7.80
N PRO A 13 -5.33 11.59 9.12
CA PRO A 13 -6.63 11.49 9.80
C PRO A 13 -7.62 12.56 9.36
N ASN A 14 -7.16 13.78 9.07
CA ASN A 14 -8.03 14.88 8.68
C ASN A 14 -8.64 14.64 7.29
N VAL A 15 -7.84 14.20 6.33
CA VAL A 15 -8.33 13.87 4.98
C VAL A 15 -9.40 12.78 5.02
N LEU A 16 -9.20 11.72 5.80
CA LEU A 16 -10.19 10.65 5.91
C LEU A 16 -11.49 11.11 6.61
N ARG A 17 -11.38 12.00 7.61
CA ARG A 17 -12.57 12.59 8.25
C ARG A 17 -13.34 13.50 7.29
N GLU A 18 -12.66 14.28 6.47
CA GLU A 18 -13.29 15.12 5.44
C GLU A 18 -14.02 14.29 4.38
N LEU A 19 -13.51 13.10 4.07
CA LEU A 19 -14.19 12.12 3.20
C LEU A 19 -15.40 11.43 3.87
N GLY A 20 -15.70 11.76 5.13
CA GLY A 20 -16.85 11.25 5.88
C GLY A 20 -16.59 9.99 6.70
N ALA A 21 -15.33 9.56 6.84
CA ALA A 21 -14.98 8.39 7.66
C ALA A 21 -14.87 8.74 9.14
N THR A 22 -15.33 7.84 10.01
CA THR A 22 -15.05 7.91 11.45
C THR A 22 -13.63 7.39 11.71
N VAL A 23 -12.70 8.29 12.02
CA VAL A 23 -11.27 7.94 12.15
C VAL A 23 -10.84 7.91 13.61
N ILE A 24 -10.49 6.72 14.08
CA ILE A 24 -9.75 6.49 15.31
C ILE A 24 -8.26 6.51 14.98
N ALA A 25 -7.57 7.53 15.46
CA ALA A 25 -6.15 7.75 15.20
C ALA A 25 -5.30 7.10 16.31
N ILE A 26 -4.21 6.44 15.93
CA ILE A 26 -3.16 5.89 16.79
C ILE A 26 -1.80 6.31 16.23
N GLY A 27 -0.76 6.41 17.06
CA GLY A 27 0.55 6.87 16.59
C GLY A 27 0.50 8.27 15.97
N CYS A 28 -0.21 9.21 16.62
CA CYS A 28 -0.37 10.58 16.15
C CYS A 28 0.17 11.63 17.13
N GLU A 29 1.00 11.23 18.09
CA GLU A 29 1.58 12.10 19.12
C GLU A 29 3.12 12.08 19.01
N PRO A 30 3.70 12.74 18.00
CA PRO A 30 5.14 12.77 17.82
C PRO A 30 5.83 13.55 18.94
N ASN A 31 6.82 12.94 19.58
CA ASN A 31 7.68 13.58 20.60
C ASN A 31 9.10 13.88 20.08
N GLY A 32 9.36 13.59 18.80
CA GLY A 32 10.65 13.80 18.14
C GLY A 32 11.63 12.61 18.24
N VAL A 33 11.35 11.61 19.09
CA VAL A 33 12.19 10.41 19.29
C VAL A 33 11.40 9.12 19.03
N ASN A 34 10.07 9.15 19.12
CA ASN A 34 9.14 8.01 19.02
C ASN A 34 8.68 7.65 17.61
N ILE A 35 9.47 7.98 16.58
CA ILE A 35 9.15 7.62 15.19
C ILE A 35 9.29 6.10 15.04
N ASN A 36 8.22 5.44 14.55
CA ASN A 36 8.16 3.99 14.34
C ASN A 36 8.37 3.12 15.61
N GLU A 37 8.23 3.69 16.81
CA GLU A 37 8.36 2.95 18.07
C GLU A 37 7.06 2.18 18.37
N GLU A 38 7.05 0.87 18.08
CA GLU A 38 5.91 -0.04 18.27
C GLU A 38 4.63 0.35 17.48
N VAL A 39 4.77 1.21 16.49
CA VAL A 39 3.68 1.73 15.64
C VAL A 39 4.09 1.83 14.17
N GLY A 40 3.12 1.85 13.27
CA GLY A 40 3.28 2.10 11.84
C GLY A 40 3.29 0.87 10.94
N ALA A 41 3.65 1.06 9.68
CA ALA A 41 3.72 -0.03 8.68
C ALA A 41 4.74 -1.13 9.05
N THR A 42 5.71 -0.84 9.92
CA THR A 42 6.69 -1.83 10.41
C THR A 42 6.15 -2.73 11.50
N ASP A 43 5.31 -2.20 12.40
CA ASP A 43 4.66 -2.98 13.46
C ASP A 43 3.15 -2.72 13.48
N VAL A 44 2.39 -3.66 12.92
CA VAL A 44 0.94 -3.57 12.82
C VAL A 44 0.20 -4.12 14.03
N ARG A 45 0.90 -4.66 15.04
CA ARG A 45 0.25 -5.35 16.18
C ARG A 45 -0.66 -4.41 16.96
N ALA A 46 -0.19 -3.19 17.21
CA ALA A 46 -0.98 -2.15 17.88
C ALA A 46 -2.25 -1.81 17.06
N LEU A 47 -2.10 -1.68 15.74
CA LEU A 47 -3.24 -1.44 14.84
C LEU A 47 -4.22 -2.62 14.84
N GLN A 48 -3.75 -3.86 14.77
CA GLN A 48 -4.59 -5.07 14.78
C GLN A 48 -5.40 -5.15 16.07
N ALA A 49 -4.76 -4.98 17.23
CA ALA A 49 -5.42 -4.97 18.52
C ALA A 49 -6.50 -3.88 18.60
N ARG A 50 -6.20 -2.69 18.06
CA ARG A 50 -7.15 -1.57 18.03
C ARG A 50 -8.34 -1.85 17.11
N VAL A 51 -8.11 -2.41 15.93
CA VAL A 51 -9.18 -2.76 14.98
C VAL A 51 -10.16 -3.75 15.61
N LEU A 52 -9.64 -4.79 16.26
CA LEU A 52 -10.46 -5.79 16.94
C LEU A 52 -11.21 -5.22 18.16
N ALA A 53 -10.54 -4.37 18.96
CA ALA A 53 -11.13 -3.77 20.14
C ALA A 53 -12.27 -2.80 19.79
N GLU A 54 -12.07 -1.96 18.77
CA GLU A 54 -13.03 -0.94 18.33
C GLU A 54 -14.03 -1.50 17.31
N LYS A 55 -13.87 -2.76 16.88
CA LYS A 55 -14.63 -3.39 15.78
C LYS A 55 -14.66 -2.52 14.52
N ALA A 56 -13.50 -1.96 14.18
CA ALA A 56 -13.36 -1.10 13.02
C ALA A 56 -13.44 -1.91 11.71
N ASP A 57 -14.03 -1.32 10.66
CA ASP A 57 -14.14 -1.98 9.35
C ASP A 57 -12.78 -2.15 8.64
N LEU A 58 -11.86 -1.21 8.88
CA LEU A 58 -10.56 -1.15 8.22
C LEU A 58 -9.50 -0.46 9.11
N GLY A 59 -8.35 -1.09 9.23
CA GLY A 59 -7.12 -0.50 9.73
C GLY A 59 -6.23 -0.04 8.58
N ILE A 60 -5.64 1.14 8.72
CA ILE A 60 -4.62 1.67 7.79
C ILE A 60 -3.41 2.06 8.63
N ALA A 61 -2.24 1.49 8.30
CA ALA A 61 -0.95 1.84 8.87
C ALA A 61 -0.05 2.47 7.81
N LEU A 62 0.47 3.66 8.12
CA LEU A 62 1.44 4.38 7.31
C LEU A 62 2.85 4.22 7.89
N ASP A 63 3.87 4.30 7.05
CA ASP A 63 5.26 4.48 7.49
C ASP A 63 5.52 5.96 7.84
N GLY A 64 6.62 6.25 8.54
CA GLY A 64 6.94 7.58 9.06
C GLY A 64 7.03 8.68 7.99
N ASP A 65 7.38 8.33 6.75
CA ASP A 65 7.40 9.24 5.59
C ASP A 65 6.12 9.21 4.74
N GLY A 66 5.18 8.30 5.04
CA GLY A 66 3.94 8.10 4.30
C GLY A 66 4.12 7.44 2.92
N ASP A 67 5.29 6.91 2.59
CA ASP A 67 5.55 6.26 1.30
C ASP A 67 4.96 4.84 1.22
N ARG A 68 4.73 4.25 2.39
CA ARG A 68 4.27 2.88 2.58
C ARG A 68 2.98 2.83 3.35
N VAL A 69 2.14 1.90 2.89
CA VAL A 69 0.86 1.59 3.51
C VAL A 69 0.72 0.09 3.68
N ILE A 70 0.27 -0.30 4.87
CA ILE A 70 -0.23 -1.64 5.16
C ILE A 70 -1.65 -1.48 5.68
N MET A 71 -2.52 -2.41 5.31
CA MET A 71 -3.90 -2.41 5.77
C MET A 71 -4.14 -3.59 6.70
N VAL A 72 -5.17 -3.49 7.52
CA VAL A 72 -5.65 -4.55 8.40
C VAL A 72 -7.15 -4.66 8.19
N ASP A 73 -7.65 -5.86 7.95
CA ASP A 73 -9.10 -6.07 7.81
C ASP A 73 -9.81 -6.08 9.17
N HIS A 74 -11.15 -6.08 9.14
CA HIS A 74 -11.99 -6.15 10.34
C HIS A 74 -11.78 -7.42 11.20
N GLU A 75 -11.22 -8.49 10.63
CA GLU A 75 -10.86 -9.72 11.37
C GLU A 75 -9.47 -9.63 12.00
N GLY A 76 -8.74 -8.53 11.78
CA GLY A 76 -7.39 -8.33 12.27
C GLY A 76 -6.31 -8.95 11.39
N ASN A 77 -6.63 -9.46 10.20
CA ASN A 77 -5.64 -9.99 9.27
C ASN A 77 -4.87 -8.85 8.60
N LYS A 78 -3.57 -9.03 8.46
CA LYS A 78 -2.70 -8.10 7.75
C LYS A 78 -2.90 -8.23 6.24
N VAL A 79 -3.13 -7.09 5.59
CA VAL A 79 -3.24 -6.96 4.14
C VAL A 79 -1.98 -6.27 3.61
N ASP A 80 -1.10 -7.06 3.01
CA ASP A 80 0.15 -6.59 2.43
C ASP A 80 -0.07 -5.88 1.10
N GLY A 81 0.89 -5.07 0.66
CA GLY A 81 0.71 -4.28 -0.57
C GLY A 81 0.61 -5.10 -1.87
N ASP A 82 1.01 -6.38 -1.88
CA ASP A 82 0.71 -7.29 -3.00
C ASP A 82 -0.81 -7.58 -3.08
N GLN A 83 -1.47 -7.77 -1.94
CA GLN A 83 -2.92 -7.97 -1.88
C GLN A 83 -3.66 -6.67 -2.21
N ILE A 84 -3.18 -5.53 -1.71
CA ILE A 84 -3.72 -4.22 -2.07
C ILE A 84 -3.59 -4.00 -3.59
N MET A 85 -2.44 -4.35 -4.18
CA MET A 85 -2.23 -4.25 -5.63
C MET A 85 -3.22 -5.09 -6.42
N TYR A 86 -3.45 -6.33 -5.99
CA TYR A 86 -4.43 -7.18 -6.63
C TYR A 86 -5.84 -6.58 -6.59
N ILE A 87 -6.27 -6.06 -5.43
CA ILE A 87 -7.60 -5.44 -5.26
C ILE A 87 -7.76 -4.25 -6.22
N ILE A 88 -6.77 -3.36 -6.28
CA ILE A 88 -6.82 -2.17 -7.15
C ILE A 88 -6.80 -2.58 -8.62
N ALA A 89 -5.95 -3.53 -9.01
CA ALA A 89 -5.87 -4.00 -10.40
C ALA A 89 -7.18 -4.65 -10.84
N ARG A 90 -7.79 -5.48 -9.99
CA ARG A 90 -9.08 -6.13 -10.24
C ARG A 90 -10.21 -5.11 -10.37
N GLU A 91 -10.27 -4.13 -9.48
CA GLU A 91 -11.32 -3.10 -9.52
C GLU A 91 -11.15 -2.19 -10.74
N GLY A 92 -9.93 -1.78 -11.06
CA GLY A 92 -9.64 -1.00 -12.26
C GLY A 92 -10.03 -1.75 -13.54
N LEU A 93 -9.84 -3.08 -13.58
CA LEU A 93 -10.30 -3.91 -14.69
C LEU A 93 -11.84 -3.95 -14.76
N ARG A 94 -12.51 -4.14 -13.63
CA ARG A 94 -13.99 -4.16 -13.53
C ARG A 94 -14.62 -2.85 -14.02
N GLN A 95 -13.98 -1.72 -13.72
CA GLN A 95 -14.43 -0.39 -14.15
C GLN A 95 -14.01 -0.04 -15.58
N GLY A 96 -13.27 -0.91 -16.28
CA GLY A 96 -12.73 -0.63 -17.63
C GLY A 96 -11.69 0.48 -17.66
N GLN A 97 -11.13 0.85 -16.50
CA GLN A 97 -10.15 1.93 -16.33
C GLN A 97 -8.71 1.42 -16.40
N LEU A 98 -8.50 0.12 -16.25
CA LEU A 98 -7.18 -0.48 -16.31
C LEU A 98 -6.66 -0.51 -17.75
N ARG A 99 -5.78 0.43 -18.06
CA ARG A 99 -5.05 0.49 -19.33
C ARG A 99 -3.59 0.11 -19.09
N GLY A 100 -3.21 -1.11 -19.48
CA GLY A 100 -1.85 -1.63 -19.32
C GLY A 100 -1.79 -2.86 -18.42
N GLY A 101 -0.89 -2.84 -17.44
CA GLY A 101 -0.61 -3.97 -16.56
C GLY A 101 -0.04 -3.55 -15.21
N ALA A 102 0.19 -4.52 -14.33
CA ALA A 102 0.73 -4.30 -12.99
C ALA A 102 2.25 -4.53 -12.96
N VAL A 103 2.94 -3.82 -12.07
CA VAL A 103 4.41 -3.82 -12.00
C VAL A 103 4.82 -4.09 -10.56
N GLY A 104 5.42 -5.26 -10.35
CA GLY A 104 5.93 -5.68 -9.06
C GLY A 104 7.45 -5.70 -9.01
N THR A 105 7.98 -5.94 -7.82
CA THR A 105 9.40 -6.19 -7.58
C THR A 105 9.70 -7.69 -7.70
N LEU A 106 10.99 -8.08 -7.66
CA LEU A 106 11.40 -9.48 -7.57
C LEU A 106 10.81 -10.20 -6.34
N MET A 107 10.49 -9.46 -5.28
CA MET A 107 9.98 -9.98 -4.01
C MET A 107 8.46 -10.08 -3.96
N SER A 108 7.76 -9.81 -5.08
CA SER A 108 6.31 -9.94 -5.14
C SER A 108 5.93 -11.42 -5.07
N ASN A 109 4.85 -11.72 -4.37
CA ASN A 109 4.39 -13.10 -4.19
C ASN A 109 4.00 -13.73 -5.55
N MET A 110 4.39 -14.98 -5.79
CA MET A 110 3.98 -15.74 -6.98
C MET A 110 2.45 -15.85 -7.11
N GLY A 111 1.73 -15.88 -5.98
CA GLY A 111 0.27 -15.85 -5.94
C GLY A 111 -0.32 -14.60 -6.60
N LEU A 112 0.33 -13.44 -6.49
CA LEU A 112 -0.09 -12.21 -7.17
C LEU A 112 0.05 -12.35 -8.68
N GLU A 113 1.17 -12.90 -9.16
CA GLU A 113 1.41 -13.11 -10.59
C GLU A 113 0.37 -14.06 -11.19
N LEU A 114 0.10 -15.18 -10.51
CA LEU A 114 -0.92 -16.14 -10.94
C LEU A 114 -2.32 -15.53 -10.96
N ALA A 115 -2.69 -14.78 -9.90
CA ALA A 115 -4.00 -14.15 -9.80
C ALA A 115 -4.22 -13.06 -10.86
N LEU A 116 -3.20 -12.26 -11.16
CA LEU A 116 -3.24 -11.27 -12.25
C LEU A 116 -3.33 -11.93 -13.62
N LYS A 117 -2.60 -13.04 -13.83
CA LYS A 117 -2.65 -13.81 -15.07
C LYS A 117 -4.03 -14.41 -15.32
N GLN A 118 -4.72 -14.88 -14.29
CA GLN A 118 -6.12 -15.36 -14.40
C GLN A 118 -7.08 -14.25 -14.83
N LEU A 119 -6.81 -13.00 -14.43
CA LEU A 119 -7.59 -11.83 -14.85
C LEU A 119 -7.17 -11.28 -16.22
N GLY A 120 -6.19 -11.90 -16.89
CA GLY A 120 -5.64 -11.41 -18.15
C GLY A 120 -4.83 -10.12 -18.03
N ILE A 121 -4.40 -9.75 -16.81
CA ILE A 121 -3.62 -8.54 -16.55
C ILE A 121 -2.13 -8.84 -16.75
N PRO A 122 -1.43 -8.15 -17.66
CA PRO A 122 0.01 -8.31 -17.83
C PRO A 122 0.75 -7.91 -16.53
N PHE A 123 1.61 -8.79 -16.02
CA PHE A 123 2.46 -8.51 -14.86
C PHE A 123 3.93 -8.41 -15.29
N ALA A 124 4.65 -7.41 -14.77
CA ALA A 124 6.07 -7.25 -14.99
C ALA A 124 6.83 -7.21 -13.66
N GLY A 125 7.36 -8.36 -13.23
CA GLY A 125 8.35 -8.45 -12.15
C GLY A 125 9.74 -8.14 -12.68
N ARG A 126 10.45 -7.12 -12.16
CA ARG A 126 11.85 -6.88 -12.55
C ARG A 126 12.79 -6.64 -11.38
N LYS A 127 14.04 -7.02 -11.65
CA LYS A 127 15.22 -7.15 -10.76
C LYS A 127 15.67 -5.86 -10.02
N TRP A 128 15.00 -4.73 -10.22
CA TRP A 128 15.34 -3.45 -9.59
C TRP A 128 14.17 -2.44 -9.76
N ALA A 129 13.46 -2.17 -8.67
CA ALA A 129 12.48 -1.09 -8.60
C ALA A 129 13.25 0.24 -8.52
N THR A 130 13.50 0.86 -9.67
CA THR A 130 14.24 2.13 -9.77
C THR A 130 13.65 2.95 -10.91
N ALA A 131 14.04 4.23 -11.05
CA ALA A 131 13.49 5.18 -12.04
C ALA A 131 13.41 4.67 -13.50
N THR A 132 14.18 3.63 -13.84
CA THR A 132 14.14 2.97 -15.14
C THR A 132 12.90 2.08 -15.34
N CYS A 133 12.39 1.48 -14.26
CA CYS A 133 11.13 0.74 -14.30
C CYS A 133 9.98 1.69 -14.69
N TRP A 134 9.97 2.89 -14.10
CA TRP A 134 9.04 3.97 -14.46
C TRP A 134 9.11 4.33 -15.95
N LYS A 135 10.33 4.62 -16.46
CA LYS A 135 10.52 4.96 -17.88
C LYS A 135 10.05 3.87 -18.82
N ASN A 136 10.28 2.60 -18.48
CA ASN A 136 9.89 1.47 -19.31
C ASN A 136 8.37 1.19 -19.28
N CYS A 137 7.72 1.36 -18.13
CA CYS A 137 6.26 1.25 -18.05
C CYS A 137 5.59 2.38 -18.83
N ARG A 138 6.12 3.61 -18.74
CA ARG A 138 5.66 4.74 -19.52
C ARG A 138 5.84 4.54 -21.03
N LYS A 139 6.94 3.90 -21.46
CA LYS A 139 7.16 3.51 -22.87
C LYS A 139 6.19 2.42 -23.34
N LYS A 140 5.93 1.40 -22.53
CA LYS A 140 4.99 0.30 -22.86
C LYS A 140 3.52 0.72 -22.80
N ALA A 141 3.17 1.69 -21.97
CA ALA A 141 1.80 2.20 -21.82
C ALA A 141 1.36 3.16 -22.96
N GLY A 142 2.27 3.56 -23.86
CA GLY A 142 1.98 4.44 -25.00
C GLY A 142 1.66 5.89 -24.61
N ALA A 143 1.78 6.83 -25.56
CA ALA A 143 1.63 8.27 -25.34
C ALA A 143 0.20 8.74 -25.00
N SER A 144 -0.81 7.85 -25.07
CA SER A 144 -2.22 8.09 -24.74
C SER A 144 -2.54 7.88 -23.24
N ALA A 145 -1.51 7.90 -22.40
CA ALA A 145 -1.52 7.58 -20.99
C ALA A 145 -1.74 8.80 -20.07
N ARG A 146 -2.48 9.83 -20.52
CA ARG A 146 -2.58 11.12 -19.82
C ARG A 146 -3.81 11.33 -18.96
N LYS A 147 -4.81 10.43 -18.94
CA LYS A 147 -6.03 10.65 -18.11
C LYS A 147 -6.60 9.46 -17.33
N THR A 148 -6.06 8.25 -17.45
CA THR A 148 -6.50 7.11 -16.62
C THR A 148 -5.38 6.07 -16.62
N LEU A 149 -4.34 6.29 -15.81
CA LEU A 149 -3.25 5.34 -15.68
C LEU A 149 -3.11 4.93 -14.22
N VAL A 150 -3.74 3.81 -13.86
CA VAL A 150 -3.33 3.07 -12.67
C VAL A 150 -2.15 2.20 -13.09
N THR A 151 -0.98 2.82 -13.32
CA THR A 151 0.27 2.06 -13.15
C THR A 151 0.52 2.02 -11.66
N LEU A 152 0.00 0.99 -11.00
CA LEU A 152 0.22 0.83 -9.58
C LEU A 152 1.67 0.44 -9.37
N PHE A 153 2.47 1.38 -8.87
CA PHE A 153 3.84 1.13 -8.47
C PHE A 153 3.84 0.64 -7.03
N CYS A 154 4.27 -0.61 -6.83
CA CYS A 154 4.67 -1.09 -5.51
C CYS A 154 6.00 -0.45 -5.13
N TRP A 155 5.96 0.54 -4.23
CA TRP A 155 7.12 1.00 -3.45
C TRP A 155 7.11 0.34 -2.07
N ILE A 156 7.00 -1.00 -2.02
CA ILE A 156 7.19 -1.73 -0.78
C ILE A 156 8.68 -2.04 -0.66
N LYS A 157 9.44 -1.15 -0.01
CA LYS A 157 10.70 -1.58 0.61
C LYS A 157 10.30 -2.58 1.71
N ARG A 158 10.53 -3.87 1.49
CA ARG A 158 10.67 -4.79 2.62
C ARG A 158 11.92 -4.36 3.40
N PRO A 159 11.95 -4.48 4.75
CA PRO A 159 13.21 -4.36 5.45
C PRO A 159 14.17 -5.38 4.85
N LEU A 160 15.40 -4.93 4.58
CA LEU A 160 16.52 -5.80 4.33
C LEU A 160 16.64 -6.73 5.53
N ALA A 161 16.11 -7.95 5.41
CA ALA A 161 16.53 -9.06 6.26
C ALA A 161 17.93 -9.47 5.79
N THR A 162 18.91 -8.68 6.18
CA THR A 162 20.30 -9.11 6.35
C THR A 162 20.39 -9.69 7.75
N VAL A 163 20.23 -11.00 7.89
CA VAL A 163 20.86 -11.77 8.97
C VAL A 163 21.30 -13.08 8.34
N LEU A 164 22.61 -13.18 8.15
CA LEU A 164 23.36 -14.43 7.99
C LEU A 164 23.18 -15.31 9.23
#